data_AF-X0WVP2-F1
#
_entry.id   AF-X0WVP2-F1
#
_cell.length_a   1.000
_cell.length_b   1.000
_cell.length_c   1.000
_cell.angle_alpha   90.00
_cell.angle_beta   90.00
_cell.angle_gamma   90.00
#
_symmetry.space_group_name_H-M   'P 1'
#
loop_
_entity.id
_entity.type
_entity.pdbx_description
1 polymer ?
#
loop_
_entity_poly.entity_id
_entity_poly.type
_entity_poly.pdbx_seq_one_letter_code
_entity_poly.pdbx_strand_id
1 'polypeptide(L)'
;MDTKDIASLLERQPKGTPLLRELYADPEIFALDIERVHLRHWLCVGHASRIPERGDWFRFDIAGESIVVVRGQDEQVRALVNVCRHRGSRVCYEAEGNTRLLVCPYHAWTYNLDGK
;
A
#
# COMPACT_ATOMS: atom_id res chain seq x y z
N MET A 1 -5.07 -30.21 7.30
CA MET A 1 -6.16 -29.81 8.21
C MET A 1 -6.51 -28.41 7.79
N ASP A 2 -7.53 -28.25 6.97
CA ASP A 2 -7.84 -26.92 6.46
C ASP A 2 -8.53 -26.13 7.56
N THR A 3 -8.07 -24.91 7.70
CA THR A 3 -8.79 -23.65 7.96
C THR A 3 -10.03 -23.41 7.09
N LYS A 4 -10.74 -24.51 6.77
CA LYS A 4 -11.65 -24.71 5.65
C LYS A 4 -12.91 -23.88 5.83
N ASP A 5 -12.99 -22.87 4.97
CA ASP A 5 -14.19 -22.20 4.52
C ASP A 5 -14.69 -21.03 5.36
N ILE A 6 -14.20 -19.84 5.01
CA ILE A 6 -14.78 -18.56 5.44
C ILE A 6 -16.29 -18.49 5.17
N ALA A 7 -16.81 -19.19 4.15
CA ALA A 7 -18.25 -19.23 3.91
C ALA A 7 -19.00 -19.91 5.06
N SER A 8 -18.52 -21.06 5.56
CA SER A 8 -19.08 -21.70 6.76
C SER A 8 -18.99 -20.82 8.02
N LEU A 9 -17.94 -20.01 8.17
CA LEU A 9 -17.85 -19.05 9.27
C LEU A 9 -18.89 -17.92 9.13
N LEU A 10 -19.06 -17.40 7.92
CA LEU A 10 -20.04 -16.36 7.61
C LEU A 10 -21.48 -16.87 7.72
N GLU A 11 -21.76 -18.13 7.36
CA GLU A 11 -23.08 -18.76 7.54
C GLU A 11 -23.48 -18.88 9.01
N ARG A 12 -22.50 -19.08 9.90
CA ARG A 12 -22.71 -19.19 11.34
C ARG A 12 -22.82 -17.84 12.04
N GLN A 13 -22.48 -16.74 11.38
CA GLN A 13 -22.50 -15.40 11.97
C GLN A 13 -23.95 -14.97 12.31
N PRO A 14 -24.30 -14.77 13.59
CA PRO A 14 -25.62 -14.26 13.95
C PRO A 14 -25.80 -12.82 13.46
N LYS A 15 -27.03 -12.50 13.01
CA LYS A 15 -27.38 -11.14 12.58
C LYS A 15 -27.60 -10.23 13.78
N GLY A 16 -27.17 -8.97 13.66
CA GLY A 16 -27.37 -7.96 14.71
C GLY A 16 -26.48 -8.13 15.94
N THR A 17 -25.44 -8.97 15.85
CA THR A 17 -24.46 -9.18 16.92
C THR A 17 -23.07 -8.73 16.47
N PRO A 18 -22.11 -8.60 17.41
CA PRO A 18 -20.69 -8.55 17.06
C PRO A 18 -20.25 -9.77 16.24
N LEU A 19 -19.12 -9.66 15.56
CA LEU A 19 -18.58 -10.76 14.76
C LEU A 19 -18.08 -11.90 15.66
N LEU A 20 -18.02 -13.10 15.09
CA LEU A 20 -17.38 -14.24 15.71
C LEU A 20 -15.88 -13.96 15.95
N ARG A 21 -15.32 -14.56 17.01
CA ARG A 21 -13.93 -14.33 17.45
C ARG A 21 -12.92 -14.54 16.33
N GLU A 22 -13.13 -15.56 15.51
CA GLU A 22 -12.28 -15.96 14.40
C GLU A 22 -12.15 -14.84 13.37
N LEU A 23 -13.21 -14.07 13.12
CA LEU A 23 -13.21 -12.91 12.22
C LEU A 23 -12.36 -11.74 12.75
N TYR A 24 -11.91 -11.78 14.01
CA TYR A 24 -11.03 -10.76 14.60
C TYR A 24 -9.59 -11.25 14.81
N ALA A 25 -9.41 -12.54 15.07
CA ALA A 25 -8.17 -13.05 15.65
C ALA A 25 -7.51 -14.19 14.89
N ASP A 26 -8.19 -14.78 13.90
CA ASP A 26 -7.60 -15.85 13.08
C ASP A 26 -6.64 -15.25 12.03
N PRO A 27 -5.34 -15.60 12.06
CA PRO A 27 -4.37 -15.09 11.09
C PRO A 27 -4.70 -15.44 9.63
N GLU A 28 -5.38 -16.55 9.39
CA GLU A 28 -5.76 -16.96 8.03
C GLU A 28 -6.94 -16.16 7.51
N ILE A 29 -7.90 -15.81 8.37
CA ILE A 29 -8.97 -14.87 8.01
C ILE A 29 -8.38 -13.49 7.72
N PHE A 30 -7.44 -13.01 8.54
CA PHE A 30 -6.74 -11.75 8.27
C PHE A 30 -6.03 -11.76 6.91
N ALA A 31 -5.35 -12.87 6.56
CA ALA A 31 -4.72 -13.00 5.24
C ALA A 31 -5.75 -12.90 4.09
N LEU A 32 -6.94 -13.47 4.28
CA LEU A 32 -8.05 -13.33 3.33
C LEU A 32 -8.57 -11.90 3.24
N ASP A 33 -8.69 -11.17 4.35
CA ASP A 33 -9.09 -9.76 4.36
C ASP A 33 -8.10 -8.90 3.56
N ILE A 34 -6.79 -9.15 3.75
CA ILE A 34 -5.75 -8.50 2.97
C ILE A 34 -5.91 -8.80 1.47
N GLU A 35 -6.00 -10.07 1.08
CA GLU A 35 -6.02 -10.51 -0.32
C GLU A 35 -7.32 -10.13 -1.05
N ARG A 36 -8.46 -10.22 -0.38
CA ARG A 36 -9.79 -10.12 -0.99
C ARG A 36 -10.46 -8.76 -0.78
N VAL A 37 -10.09 -8.03 0.28
CA VAL A 37 -10.66 -6.72 0.58
C VAL A 37 -9.63 -5.63 0.35
N HIS A 38 -8.57 -5.56 1.16
CA HIS A 38 -7.67 -4.40 1.18
C HIS A 38 -6.91 -4.20 -0.14
N LEU A 39 -6.42 -5.28 -0.76
CA LEU A 39 -5.66 -5.21 -2.02
C LEU A 39 -6.54 -5.21 -3.29
N ARG A 40 -7.88 -5.18 -3.14
CA ARG A 40 -8.83 -5.16 -4.27
C ARG A 40 -9.76 -3.94 -4.30
N HIS A 41 -9.71 -3.09 -3.28
CA HIS A 41 -10.57 -1.92 -3.17
C HIS A 41 -9.76 -0.63 -3.12
N TRP A 42 -10.42 0.49 -3.40
CA TRP A 42 -9.82 1.81 -3.25
C TRP A 42 -9.52 2.10 -1.78
N LEU A 43 -8.29 2.55 -1.53
CA LEU A 43 -7.81 2.94 -0.20
C LEU A 43 -7.62 4.46 -0.16
N CYS A 44 -8.18 5.11 0.84
CA CYS A 44 -7.87 6.51 1.12
C CYS A 44 -6.51 6.58 1.83
N VAL A 45 -5.48 7.01 1.10
CA VAL A 45 -4.09 7.01 1.59
C VAL A 45 -3.62 8.39 2.09
N GLY A 46 -4.36 9.46 1.79
CA GLY A 46 -3.98 10.81 2.17
C GLY A 46 -4.75 11.90 1.41
N HIS A 47 -4.32 13.14 1.58
CA HIS A 47 -4.90 14.31 0.94
C HIS A 47 -3.84 15.07 0.13
N ALA A 48 -4.27 15.72 -0.96
CA ALA A 48 -3.37 16.45 -1.86
C ALA A 48 -2.59 17.58 -1.18
N SER A 49 -3.09 18.14 -0.08
CA SER A 49 -2.39 19.16 0.71
C SER A 49 -1.16 18.66 1.45
N ARG A 50 -0.93 17.33 1.54
CA ARG A 50 0.30 16.76 2.09
C ARG A 50 1.47 16.87 1.10
N ILE A 51 1.16 17.04 -0.18
CA ILE A 51 2.12 17.21 -1.29
C ILE A 51 1.76 18.47 -2.08
N PRO A 52 1.83 19.66 -1.48
CA PRO A 52 1.42 20.90 -2.15
C PRO A 52 2.32 21.21 -3.36
N GLU A 53 3.61 20.96 -3.27
CA GLU A 53 4.61 21.40 -4.25
C GLU A 53 5.06 20.27 -5.18
N ARG A 54 5.60 20.65 -6.34
CA ARG A 54 6.20 19.70 -7.28
C ARG A 54 7.39 18.99 -6.62
N GLY A 55 7.43 17.67 -6.74
CA GLY A 55 8.46 16.84 -6.13
C GLY A 55 8.13 16.37 -4.72
N ASP A 56 7.09 16.92 -4.07
CA ASP A 56 6.68 16.43 -2.76
C ASP A 56 6.15 15.00 -2.87
N TRP A 57 6.55 14.17 -1.92
CA TRP A 57 6.13 12.79 -1.84
C TRP A 57 5.99 12.31 -0.40
N PHE A 58 5.17 11.29 -0.19
CA PHE A 58 5.12 10.53 1.06
C PHE A 58 5.01 9.03 0.80
N ARG A 59 5.50 8.24 1.74
CA ARG A 59 5.42 6.79 1.74
C ARG A 59 4.16 6.32 2.44
N PHE A 60 3.51 5.32 1.85
CA PHE A 60 2.36 4.62 2.41
C PHE A 60 2.65 3.13 2.36
N ASP A 61 2.59 2.45 3.50
CA ASP A 61 2.77 1.00 3.58
C ASP A 61 1.46 0.33 4.01
N ILE A 62 1.12 -0.77 3.36
CA ILE A 62 -0.03 -1.60 3.72
C ILE A 62 0.25 -3.05 3.35
N ALA A 63 -0.10 -4.00 4.21
CA ALA A 63 -0.09 -5.42 3.87
C ALA A 63 1.27 -5.97 3.34
N GLY A 64 2.39 -5.38 3.76
CA GLY A 64 3.72 -5.73 3.25
C GLY A 64 4.12 -5.00 1.96
N GLU A 65 3.19 -4.30 1.30
CA GLU A 65 3.44 -3.42 0.17
C GLU A 65 3.89 -2.03 0.63
N SER A 66 4.73 -1.39 -0.20
CA SER A 66 5.20 -0.02 0.03
C SER A 66 4.98 0.82 -1.23
N ILE A 67 4.32 1.95 -1.07
CA ILE A 67 3.90 2.86 -2.15
C ILE A 67 4.48 4.24 -1.88
N VAL A 68 4.99 4.90 -2.93
CA VAL A 68 5.34 6.32 -2.91
C VAL A 68 4.24 7.09 -3.62
N VAL A 69 3.57 8.00 -2.90
CA VAL A 69 2.63 8.96 -3.47
C VAL A 69 3.39 10.26 -3.70
N VAL A 70 3.43 10.75 -4.95
CA VAL A 70 4.28 11.88 -5.36
C VAL A 70 3.54 12.85 -6.26
N ARG A 71 3.80 14.16 -6.11
CA ARG A 71 3.43 15.18 -7.10
C ARG A 71 4.54 15.32 -8.13
N GLY A 72 4.24 14.98 -9.38
CA GLY A 72 5.17 15.10 -10.49
C GLY A 72 5.54 16.55 -10.82
N GLN A 73 6.57 16.72 -11.64
CA GLN A 73 6.95 18.04 -12.17
C GLN A 73 5.88 18.63 -13.10
N ASP A 74 4.94 17.82 -13.57
CA ASP A 74 3.74 18.17 -14.33
C ASP A 74 2.50 18.39 -13.44
N GLU A 75 2.71 18.52 -12.12
CA GLU A 75 1.68 18.73 -11.09
C GLU A 75 0.69 17.58 -10.91
N GLN A 76 0.82 16.49 -11.67
CA GLN A 76 -0.01 15.31 -11.54
C GLN A 76 0.43 14.49 -10.33
N VAL A 77 -0.54 14.05 -9.52
CA VAL A 77 -0.31 13.14 -8.40
C VAL A 77 -0.28 11.70 -8.91
N ARG A 78 0.71 10.92 -8.46
CA ARG A 78 0.89 9.51 -8.82
C ARG A 78 1.17 8.67 -7.60
N ALA A 79 0.84 7.39 -7.68
CA ALA A 79 1.23 6.37 -6.73
C ALA A 79 2.12 5.35 -7.45
N LEU A 80 3.33 5.14 -6.93
CA LEU A 80 4.33 4.24 -7.51
C LEU A 80 4.68 3.15 -6.50
N VAL A 81 4.85 1.91 -6.94
CA VAL A 81 5.37 0.85 -6.07
C VAL A 81 6.81 1.19 -5.69
N ASN A 82 7.11 1.23 -4.40
CA ASN A 82 8.41 1.60 -3.82
C ASN A 82 9.43 0.44 -3.92
N VAL A 83 9.58 -0.12 -5.12
CA VAL A 83 10.42 -1.28 -5.39
C VAL A 83 11.21 -1.00 -6.66
N CYS A 84 12.53 -0.93 -6.51
CA CYS A 84 13.43 -0.72 -7.63
C CYS A 84 13.39 -1.92 -8.59
N ARG A 85 13.22 -1.64 -9.89
CA ARG A 85 13.15 -2.67 -10.94
C ARG A 85 14.46 -3.42 -11.20
N HIS A 86 15.58 -3.00 -10.60
CA HIS A 86 16.85 -3.72 -10.73
C HIS A 86 16.87 -4.98 -9.84
N ARG A 87 16.76 -4.82 -8.52
CA ARG A 87 16.90 -5.92 -7.54
C ARG A 87 15.93 -5.81 -6.35
N GLY A 88 14.84 -5.07 -6.50
CA GLY A 88 13.79 -5.02 -5.49
C GLY A 88 14.08 -4.16 -4.25
N SER A 89 15.18 -3.41 -4.21
CA SER A 89 15.45 -2.46 -3.11
C SER A 89 14.33 -1.43 -3.01
N ARG A 90 14.00 -1.01 -1.78
CA ARG A 90 13.21 0.22 -1.59
C ARG A 90 13.96 1.40 -2.20
N VAL A 91 13.21 2.33 -2.79
CA VAL A 91 13.76 3.54 -3.41
C VAL A 91 13.73 4.68 -2.41
N CYS A 92 12.61 4.84 -1.70
CA CYS A 92 12.42 5.83 -0.65
C CYS A 92 12.34 5.14 0.72
N TYR A 93 13.20 5.52 1.66
CA TYR A 93 13.20 4.96 3.02
C TYR A 93 12.49 5.87 4.02
N GLU A 94 12.63 7.17 3.82
CA GLU A 94 12.01 8.22 4.59
C GLU A 94 10.48 8.14 4.48
N ALA A 95 9.79 8.73 5.44
CA ALA A 95 8.33 8.77 5.45
C ALA A 95 7.77 9.75 4.41
N GLU A 96 8.53 10.80 4.08
CA GLU A 96 8.17 11.87 3.15
C GLU A 96 9.41 12.69 2.78
N GLY A 97 9.28 13.50 1.74
CA GLY A 97 10.32 14.42 1.30
C GLY A 97 9.95 15.17 0.02
N ASN A 98 10.92 15.90 -0.52
CA ASN A 98 10.82 16.57 -1.82
C ASN A 98 12.03 16.19 -2.68
N THR A 99 11.81 15.79 -3.94
CA THR A 99 12.89 15.50 -4.88
C THR A 99 12.49 15.76 -6.33
N ARG A 100 13.49 15.96 -7.19
CA ARG A 100 13.29 16.05 -8.65
C ARG A 100 13.27 14.68 -9.33
N LEU A 101 13.97 13.70 -8.75
CA LEU A 101 14.14 12.35 -9.28
C LEU A 101 14.14 11.33 -8.12
N LEU A 102 13.65 10.12 -8.37
CA LEU A 102 13.73 9.02 -7.42
C LEU A 102 15.00 8.23 -7.72
N VAL A 103 15.97 8.23 -6.79
CA VAL A 103 17.26 7.55 -6.98
C VAL A 103 17.35 6.36 -6.04
N CYS A 104 17.43 5.16 -6.60
CA CYS A 104 17.58 3.96 -5.78
C CYS A 104 18.94 3.95 -5.07
N PRO A 105 18.99 3.84 -3.74
CA PRO A 105 20.24 3.93 -2.98
C PRO A 105 21.17 2.73 -3.18
N TYR A 106 20.69 1.65 -3.81
CA TYR A 106 21.50 0.46 -4.00
C TYR A 106 22.51 0.61 -5.17
N HIS A 107 22.03 0.99 -6.35
CA HIS A 107 22.85 1.08 -7.57
C HIS A 107 22.54 2.31 -8.43
N ALA A 108 21.91 3.35 -7.84
CA ALA A 108 21.60 4.62 -8.48
C ALA A 108 20.73 4.53 -9.75
N TRP A 109 19.94 3.46 -9.92
CA TRP A 109 18.85 3.50 -10.90
C TRP A 109 17.93 4.66 -10.57
N THR A 110 17.77 5.53 -11.55
CA THR A 110 17.10 6.80 -11.40
C THR A 110 15.81 6.77 -12.19
N TYR A 111 14.73 7.20 -11.55
CA TYR A 111 13.41 7.27 -12.15
C TYR A 111 12.92 8.70 -12.11
N ASN A 112 12.19 9.09 -13.14
CA ASN A 112 11.37 10.28 -13.10
C ASN A 112 10.21 10.09 -12.10
N LEU A 113 9.58 11.19 -11.69
CA LEU A 113 8.43 11.16 -10.78
C LEU A 113 7.16 10.56 -11.42
N ASP A 114 7.20 10.23 -12.71
CA ASP A 114 6.18 9.44 -13.41
C ASP A 114 6.47 7.93 -13.45
N GLY A 115 7.61 7.50 -12.88
CA GLY A 115 8.03 6.09 -12.80
C GLY A 115 8.80 5.58 -14.02
N LYS A 116 9.11 6.43 -15.00
CA LYS A 116 9.98 6.08 -16.13
C LYS A 116 11.45 6.08 -15.77
#